data_AF-A0A6N8I3J4-F1
#
_entry.id   AF-A0A6N8I3J4-F1
#
_cell.length_a   1.000
_cell.length_b   1.000
_cell.length_c   1.000
_cell.angle_alpha   90.00
_cell.angle_beta   90.00
_cell.angle_gamma   90.00
#
_symmetry.space_group_name_H-M   'P 1'
#
loop_
_entity.id
_entity.type
_entity.pdbx_description
1 polymer ?
#
loop_
_entity_poly.entity_id
_entity_poly.type
_entity_poly.pdbx_seq_one_letter_code
_entity_poly.pdbx_strand_id
1 'polypeptide(L)'
;MIKIRTKAISCFLGVLLAISVTGPAFAQSSTTPGTVKDSYESGDFTVNVPSIENSKISNSAPEKLSGAFTVSDVKVENTDRVPDELLENVKDSNKMGVQSALPDLQMTSIKSAMSQPFEDATPIKFYSKVANVGSASVNSMVFTFYVDDVYQTSMKASGSLNPGEQATASFYMDSKVGGSHTIKVVVNESRDVKESDYDNNTGVGTFQWKACIALKADSVSAGFSVTPTMEDKTITFEFSNRGTLDAENVPVELDVNGTTLYSRSFYIEAKTLKRGRLSIEFHKAGRYTFTLKVDPDKKTNDLDRSNNSTKCSVDALYDVETFAGKWKNPDGLDVQICSSGAKEIQNDNAGDNALLHVTTAIKKWNGHVSRASYGNVQVTNTNKIDNEIPVAIQATAFNYKGSSEVLAQTQLYKKDSSGRLTFINDVETDSSSYAFAIVFLNTESFNTEDSKDQLRTITHEFGHVFGLAHPTCGDTAIMRQTWDPLRAYTIQPHDVFSLKALYK
;
A
#
# COMPACT_ATOMS: atom_id res chain seq x y z
N MET A 1 19.63 -66.61 -42.62
CA MET A 1 18.30 -66.92 -42.05
C MET A 1 17.51 -65.61 -41.92
N ILE A 2 16.35 -65.54 -42.60
CA ILE A 2 15.10 -64.77 -42.30
C ILE A 2 15.26 -63.28 -41.89
N LYS A 3 15.06 -62.30 -42.79
CA LYS A 3 13.81 -61.57 -43.17
C LYS A 3 13.25 -60.58 -42.11
N ILE A 4 13.07 -59.33 -42.57
CA ILE A 4 11.83 -58.50 -42.55
C ILE A 4 11.63 -57.36 -41.48
N ARG A 5 11.55 -56.13 -42.04
CA ARG A 5 10.53 -55.04 -41.92
C ARG A 5 10.49 -54.02 -40.75
N THR A 6 10.69 -52.75 -41.17
CA THR A 6 9.78 -51.57 -41.21
C THR A 6 9.19 -50.89 -39.96
N LYS A 7 9.17 -49.54 -40.08
CA LYS A 7 8.30 -48.48 -39.47
C LYS A 7 8.64 -48.05 -38.04
N ALA A 8 8.37 -46.83 -37.56
CA ALA A 8 8.17 -45.47 -38.09
C ALA A 8 7.79 -44.60 -36.85
N ILE A 9 8.05 -43.28 -36.92
CA ILE A 9 7.31 -42.17 -36.27
C ILE A 9 7.63 -41.80 -34.79
N SER A 10 8.22 -40.60 -34.69
CA SER A 10 7.95 -39.44 -33.82
C SER A 10 7.85 -39.59 -32.29
N CYS A 11 8.62 -38.76 -31.57
CA CYS A 11 8.06 -37.65 -30.77
C CYS A 11 9.13 -36.65 -30.30
N PHE A 12 8.72 -35.38 -30.30
CA PHE A 12 9.37 -34.16 -29.79
C PHE A 12 9.81 -34.27 -28.31
N LEU A 13 10.99 -33.72 -27.97
CA LEU A 13 11.31 -32.95 -26.75
C LEU A 13 12.78 -32.50 -26.88
N GLY A 14 13.08 -31.22 -27.07
CA GLY A 14 13.11 -30.25 -25.97
C GLY A 14 14.51 -30.17 -25.36
N VAL A 15 15.51 -29.71 -26.14
CA VAL A 15 16.84 -29.37 -25.60
C VAL A 15 16.78 -27.91 -25.15
N LEU A 16 16.44 -27.69 -23.88
CA LEU A 16 16.72 -26.44 -23.18
C LEU A 16 18.02 -26.64 -22.40
N LEU A 17 19.05 -25.90 -22.81
CA LEU A 17 20.32 -25.80 -22.12
C LEU A 17 20.10 -24.94 -20.86
N ALA A 18 19.89 -25.57 -19.71
CA ALA A 18 19.84 -24.88 -18.43
C ALA A 18 21.27 -24.61 -17.95
N ILE A 19 21.70 -23.35 -18.06
CA ILE A 19 22.87 -22.84 -17.35
C ILE A 19 22.49 -22.72 -15.87
N SER A 20 23.16 -23.51 -15.05
CA SER A 20 23.11 -23.47 -13.60
C SER A 20 23.62 -22.13 -13.07
N VAL A 21 22.74 -21.37 -12.39
CA VAL A 21 23.17 -20.36 -11.41
C VAL A 21 22.73 -20.85 -10.04
N THR A 22 23.72 -21.23 -9.24
CA THR A 22 23.60 -21.59 -7.83
C THR A 22 23.18 -20.35 -7.03
N GLY A 23 21.91 -20.26 -6.66
CA GLY A 23 21.47 -19.43 -5.54
C GLY A 23 21.61 -20.22 -4.24
N PRO A 24 22.08 -19.63 -3.13
CA PRO A 24 22.17 -20.37 -1.88
C PRO A 24 20.76 -20.64 -1.34
N ALA A 25 20.41 -21.91 -1.28
CA ALA A 25 19.36 -22.41 -0.42
C ALA A 25 19.84 -22.27 1.03
N PHE A 26 19.16 -21.44 1.82
CA PHE A 26 19.25 -21.50 3.28
C PHE A 26 17.97 -22.14 3.81
N ALA A 27 18.02 -23.46 3.98
CA ALA A 27 17.24 -24.13 5.00
C ALA A 27 18.11 -24.20 6.25
N GLN A 28 17.66 -23.60 7.35
CA GLN A 28 18.14 -23.94 8.68
C GLN A 28 16.95 -24.02 9.63
N SER A 29 16.68 -25.25 10.07
CA SER A 29 15.80 -25.55 11.19
C SER A 29 16.56 -25.44 12.51
N SER A 30 15.81 -25.06 13.55
CA SER A 30 16.02 -25.29 14.99
C SER A 30 16.62 -24.15 15.85
N THR A 31 15.71 -23.59 16.66
CA THR A 31 15.84 -23.28 18.09
C THR A 31 16.93 -22.30 18.53
N THR A 32 16.65 -20.99 18.42
CA THR A 32 16.99 -19.96 19.41
C THR A 32 16.05 -18.75 19.20
N PRO A 33 15.49 -18.08 20.22
CA PRO A 33 14.75 -16.84 20.04
C PRO A 33 15.67 -15.80 19.39
N GLY A 34 15.43 -15.49 18.12
CA GLY A 34 16.32 -14.65 17.31
C GLY A 34 16.52 -13.27 17.95
N THR A 35 17.79 -12.93 18.17
CA THR A 35 18.29 -11.58 18.38
C THR A 35 17.63 -10.62 17.39
N VAL A 36 16.90 -9.65 17.92
CA VAL A 36 16.40 -8.51 17.18
C VAL A 36 17.61 -7.79 16.60
N LYS A 37 17.77 -7.74 15.27
CA LYS A 37 18.69 -6.78 14.66
C LYS A 37 18.06 -5.40 14.82
N ASP A 38 18.84 -4.43 15.31
CA ASP A 38 18.36 -3.06 15.60
C ASP A 38 17.86 -2.31 14.36
N SER A 39 18.14 -2.84 13.16
CA SER A 39 17.56 -2.43 11.88
C SER A 39 17.52 -3.61 10.89
N TYR A 40 16.58 -3.55 9.93
CA TYR A 40 16.59 -4.38 8.73
C TYR A 40 16.87 -3.48 7.53
N GLU A 41 17.85 -3.87 6.72
CA GLU A 41 18.28 -3.15 5.53
C GLU A 41 18.18 -4.06 4.33
N SER A 42 17.56 -3.55 3.27
CA SER A 42 17.54 -4.14 1.94
C SER A 42 18.04 -3.10 0.94
N GLY A 43 18.34 -3.53 -0.30
CA GLY A 43 18.66 -2.58 -1.37
C GLY A 43 17.53 -1.59 -1.68
N ASP A 44 16.29 -1.91 -1.28
CA ASP A 44 15.11 -1.12 -1.62
C ASP A 44 14.67 -0.15 -0.50
N PHE A 45 14.99 -0.45 0.77
CA PHE A 45 14.59 0.34 1.95
C PHE A 45 15.34 -0.10 3.22
N THR A 46 15.32 0.79 4.22
CA THR A 46 15.78 0.54 5.59
C THR A 46 14.63 0.68 6.58
N VAL A 47 14.56 -0.20 7.59
CA VAL A 47 13.59 -0.11 8.68
C VAL A 47 14.24 -0.29 10.05
N ASN A 48 13.74 0.45 11.03
CA ASN A 48 14.14 0.32 12.44
C ASN A 48 13.28 -0.71 13.19
N VAL A 49 13.72 -1.18 14.35
CA VAL A 49 12.88 -2.03 15.20
C VAL A 49 11.59 -1.29 15.60
N PRO A 50 10.40 -1.90 15.45
CA PRO A 50 9.17 -1.25 15.85
C PRO A 50 9.07 -1.01 17.36
N SER A 51 8.62 0.19 17.75
CA SER A 51 8.18 0.46 19.14
C SER A 51 6.75 -0.05 19.33
N ILE A 52 6.46 -0.68 20.48
CA ILE A 52 5.13 -1.26 20.78
C ILE A 52 4.53 -0.65 22.05
N GLU A 53 3.27 -0.20 21.95
CA GLU A 53 2.46 0.33 23.05
C GLU A 53 1.20 -0.54 23.24
N ASN A 54 0.68 -0.61 24.47
CA ASN A 54 -0.50 -1.40 24.82
C ASN A 54 -1.63 -0.50 25.31
N SER A 55 -2.88 -0.87 24.99
CA SER A 55 -4.07 -0.22 25.53
C SER A 55 -5.19 -1.23 25.77
N LYS A 56 -5.98 -1.03 26.85
CA LYS A 56 -7.15 -1.87 27.12
C LYS A 56 -8.28 -1.55 26.15
N ILE A 57 -8.98 -2.58 25.70
CA ILE A 57 -10.19 -2.44 24.90
C ILE A 57 -11.35 -2.13 25.87
N SER A 58 -11.75 -0.86 25.95
CA SER A 58 -12.97 -0.49 26.68
C SER A 58 -14.20 -1.13 26.04
N ASN A 59 -15.07 -1.77 26.84
CA ASN A 59 -16.32 -2.39 26.39
C ASN A 59 -17.37 -1.38 25.87
N SER A 60 -17.11 -0.07 25.97
CA SER A 60 -18.10 0.99 25.74
C SER A 60 -18.02 1.68 24.37
N ALA A 61 -17.22 1.16 23.42
CA ALA A 61 -17.08 1.79 22.10
C ALA A 61 -17.76 0.95 21.00
N PRO A 62 -18.72 1.50 20.24
CA PRO A 62 -19.54 0.78 19.26
C PRO A 62 -18.76 0.16 18.09
N GLU A 63 -17.57 0.64 17.75
CA GLU A 63 -16.74 0.08 16.68
C GLU A 63 -16.13 -1.30 17.01
N LYS A 64 -16.20 -1.75 18.27
CA LYS A 64 -15.37 -2.86 18.78
C LYS A 64 -16.04 -4.25 18.77
N LEU A 65 -17.38 -4.30 18.67
CA LEU A 65 -18.15 -5.55 18.45
C LEU A 65 -18.76 -5.63 17.04
N SER A 66 -18.59 -4.58 16.21
CA SER A 66 -19.09 -4.59 14.84
C SER A 66 -18.48 -5.76 14.05
N GLY A 67 -19.34 -6.62 13.50
CA GLY A 67 -18.95 -7.82 12.76
C GLY A 67 -18.50 -9.01 13.63
N ALA A 68 -18.59 -8.90 14.96
CA ALA A 68 -18.34 -10.02 15.87
C ALA A 68 -19.54 -10.97 15.98
N PHE A 69 -20.74 -10.47 15.67
CA PHE A 69 -21.99 -11.25 15.63
C PHE A 69 -22.64 -11.11 14.26
N THR A 70 -23.14 -12.20 13.71
CA THR A 70 -23.98 -12.17 12.50
C THR A 70 -25.38 -12.61 12.88
N VAL A 71 -26.39 -11.85 12.50
CA VAL A 71 -27.80 -12.23 12.65
C VAL A 71 -28.35 -12.69 11.31
N SER A 72 -29.08 -13.79 11.30
CA SER A 72 -29.66 -14.35 10.08
C SER A 72 -31.04 -14.97 10.31
N ASP A 73 -31.78 -15.14 9.20
CA ASP A 73 -33.05 -15.89 9.12
C ASP A 73 -34.11 -15.48 10.15
N VAL A 74 -34.42 -14.18 10.20
CA VAL A 74 -35.51 -13.66 11.05
C VAL A 74 -36.85 -14.12 10.50
N LYS A 75 -37.54 -14.97 11.25
CA LYS A 75 -38.84 -15.56 10.91
C LYS A 75 -39.87 -15.24 11.97
N VAL A 76 -41.09 -14.94 11.57
CA VAL A 76 -42.23 -14.73 12.45
C VAL A 76 -43.27 -15.80 12.16
N GLU A 77 -43.51 -16.68 13.13
CA GLU A 77 -44.45 -17.80 13.02
C GLU A 77 -45.65 -17.57 13.94
N ASN A 78 -46.86 -17.48 13.38
CA ASN A 78 -48.07 -17.23 14.15
C ASN A 78 -48.33 -18.33 15.17
N THR A 79 -48.76 -17.93 16.36
CA THR A 79 -49.15 -18.85 17.43
C THR A 79 -50.51 -18.44 17.96
N ASP A 80 -51.41 -19.41 18.12
CA ASP A 80 -52.78 -19.10 18.57
C ASP A 80 -52.76 -18.67 20.05
N ARG A 81 -53.09 -17.39 20.29
CA ARG A 81 -53.38 -16.70 21.57
C ARG A 81 -52.18 -16.11 22.35
N VAL A 82 -52.35 -14.85 22.81
CA VAL A 82 -51.43 -14.10 23.70
C VAL A 82 -51.35 -14.74 25.11
N PRO A 83 -50.15 -15.02 25.67
CA PRO A 83 -49.93 -15.46 27.03
C PRO A 83 -50.36 -14.43 28.05
N ASP A 84 -50.81 -14.91 29.20
CA ASP A 84 -51.20 -14.05 30.33
C ASP A 84 -50.06 -13.11 30.79
N GLU A 85 -48.79 -13.51 30.62
CA GLU A 85 -47.58 -12.70 30.91
C GLU A 85 -47.51 -11.38 30.10
N LEU A 86 -48.11 -11.34 28.91
CA LEU A 86 -48.17 -10.12 28.08
C LEU A 86 -49.43 -9.29 28.34
N LEU A 87 -50.44 -9.89 28.98
CA LEU A 87 -51.72 -9.24 29.30
C LEU A 87 -51.70 -8.48 30.63
N GLU A 88 -50.68 -8.66 31.47
CA GLU A 88 -50.55 -7.95 32.75
C GLU A 88 -50.37 -6.44 32.58
N ASN A 89 -49.82 -5.98 31.44
CA ASN A 89 -49.69 -4.55 31.12
C ASN A 89 -50.99 -3.90 30.60
N VAL A 90 -52.01 -4.70 30.26
CA VAL A 90 -53.28 -4.21 29.70
C VAL A 90 -54.31 -3.90 30.80
N LYS A 91 -54.08 -4.36 32.04
CA LYS A 91 -55.10 -4.33 33.11
C LYS A 91 -55.34 -2.97 33.78
N ASP A 92 -54.52 -1.94 33.51
CA ASP A 92 -54.69 -0.61 34.14
C ASP A 92 -55.38 0.45 33.26
N SER A 93 -55.83 0.12 32.05
CA SER A 93 -56.50 1.07 31.16
C SER A 93 -58.00 0.82 31.00
N ASN A 94 -58.74 0.56 32.08
CA ASN A 94 -60.19 0.75 32.09
C ASN A 94 -60.53 2.24 32.31
N LYS A 95 -60.10 3.09 31.37
CA LYS A 95 -60.74 4.39 31.11
C LYS A 95 -61.38 4.27 29.74
N MET A 96 -62.70 4.44 29.66
CA MET A 96 -63.42 4.69 28.41
C MET A 96 -62.89 5.99 27.80
N GLY A 97 -61.77 5.90 27.10
CA GLY A 97 -61.26 6.87 26.16
C GLY A 97 -61.17 6.16 24.81
N VAL A 98 -61.44 6.90 23.74
CA VAL A 98 -61.35 6.45 22.34
C VAL A 98 -60.16 5.49 22.18
N GLN A 99 -60.41 4.19 21.96
CA GLN A 99 -59.34 3.24 21.63
C GLN A 99 -58.65 3.81 20.40
N SER A 100 -57.38 4.16 20.55
CA SER A 100 -56.53 4.58 19.44
C SER A 100 -56.59 3.48 18.39
N ALA A 101 -57.08 3.78 17.18
CA ALA A 101 -57.21 2.82 16.09
C ALA A 101 -55.85 2.46 15.46
N LEU A 102 -54.84 2.25 16.29
CA LEU A 102 -53.46 2.00 15.94
C LEU A 102 -53.05 0.60 16.42
N PRO A 103 -52.09 -0.03 15.73
CA PRO A 103 -51.39 -1.20 16.26
C PRO A 103 -50.58 -0.84 17.52
N ASP A 104 -50.24 -1.87 18.29
CA ASP A 104 -49.38 -1.77 19.47
C ASP A 104 -48.55 -3.05 19.57
N LEU A 105 -47.33 -3.03 19.05
CA LEU A 105 -46.44 -4.18 19.09
C LEU A 105 -45.79 -4.29 20.47
N GLN A 106 -45.70 -5.50 20.98
CA GLN A 106 -45.06 -5.77 22.26
C GLN A 106 -44.17 -6.99 22.15
N MET A 107 -42.95 -6.91 22.67
CA MET A 107 -42.00 -8.02 22.69
C MET A 107 -41.78 -8.59 24.10
N THR A 108 -41.59 -9.90 24.19
CA THR A 108 -41.09 -10.54 25.42
C THR A 108 -39.56 -10.52 25.51
N SER A 109 -39.03 -10.94 26.66
CA SER A 109 -37.62 -11.31 26.79
C SER A 109 -37.19 -12.34 25.73
N ILE A 110 -35.95 -12.21 25.27
CA ILE A 110 -35.36 -13.14 24.30
C ILE A 110 -34.98 -14.41 25.05
N LYS A 111 -35.23 -15.57 24.43
CA LYS A 111 -34.91 -16.89 24.97
C LYS A 111 -34.12 -17.70 23.94
N SER A 112 -33.40 -18.71 24.43
CA SER A 112 -32.83 -19.78 23.61
C SER A 112 -33.11 -21.12 24.30
N ALA A 113 -33.33 -22.17 23.51
CA ALA A 113 -33.53 -23.53 24.02
C ALA A 113 -32.21 -24.28 24.22
N MET A 114 -31.10 -23.74 23.73
CA MET A 114 -29.79 -24.38 23.85
C MET A 114 -29.18 -24.16 25.24
N SER A 115 -28.43 -25.15 25.71
CA SER A 115 -27.69 -25.03 26.98
C SER A 115 -26.50 -24.08 26.83
N GLN A 116 -26.32 -23.21 27.82
CA GLN A 116 -25.19 -22.29 27.91
C GLN A 116 -24.07 -22.90 28.78
N PRO A 117 -22.78 -22.56 28.54
CA PRO A 117 -22.30 -21.65 27.51
C PRO A 117 -22.42 -22.22 26.09
N PHE A 118 -22.82 -21.38 25.14
CA PHE A 118 -22.89 -21.75 23.72
C PHE A 118 -21.49 -22.01 23.14
N GLU A 119 -21.39 -22.98 22.23
CA GLU A 119 -20.16 -23.19 21.46
C GLU A 119 -19.92 -21.99 20.53
N ASP A 120 -18.67 -21.59 20.42
CA ASP A 120 -18.28 -20.50 19.53
C ASP A 120 -18.43 -20.91 18.06
N ALA A 121 -18.61 -19.93 17.16
CA ALA A 121 -18.81 -20.13 15.71
C ALA A 121 -19.96 -21.10 15.32
N THR A 122 -20.87 -21.42 16.26
CA THR A 122 -22.07 -22.21 16.00
C THR A 122 -23.28 -21.28 15.96
N PRO A 123 -24.10 -21.28 14.89
CA PRO A 123 -25.33 -20.50 14.86
C PRO A 123 -26.31 -20.96 15.94
N ILE A 124 -26.67 -20.05 16.83
CA ILE A 124 -27.59 -20.30 17.95
C ILE A 124 -28.97 -19.77 17.60
N LYS A 125 -30.01 -20.60 17.75
CA LYS A 125 -31.40 -20.17 17.57
C LYS A 125 -31.87 -19.40 18.82
N PHE A 126 -32.35 -18.20 18.59
CA PHE A 126 -33.05 -17.36 19.57
C PHE A 126 -34.49 -17.17 19.17
N TYR A 127 -35.33 -16.86 20.15
CA TYR A 127 -36.73 -16.54 19.92
C TYR A 127 -37.27 -15.57 20.96
N SER A 128 -38.23 -14.75 20.55
CA SER A 128 -39.07 -13.92 21.42
C SER A 128 -40.49 -13.91 20.86
N LYS A 129 -41.48 -13.75 21.74
CA LYS A 129 -42.85 -13.49 21.31
C LYS A 129 -43.02 -12.02 20.95
N VAL A 130 -43.72 -11.78 19.85
CA VAL A 130 -44.20 -10.47 19.42
C VAL A 130 -45.72 -10.54 19.34
N ALA A 131 -46.41 -9.62 20.01
CA ALA A 131 -47.88 -9.54 20.01
C ALA A 131 -48.31 -8.17 19.50
N ASN A 132 -49.50 -8.10 18.87
CA ASN A 132 -50.17 -6.84 18.59
C ASN A 132 -51.30 -6.65 19.61
N VAL A 133 -51.05 -5.89 20.67
CA VAL A 133 -52.02 -5.62 21.75
C VAL A 133 -52.91 -4.40 21.45
N GLY A 134 -52.72 -3.78 20.28
CA GLY A 134 -53.50 -2.64 19.79
C GLY A 134 -54.77 -3.09 19.08
N SER A 135 -55.42 -2.15 18.39
CA SER A 135 -56.72 -2.39 17.73
C SER A 135 -56.69 -2.32 16.20
N ALA A 136 -55.51 -2.17 15.58
CA ALA A 136 -55.35 -2.24 14.13
C ALA A 136 -54.25 -3.25 13.73
N SER A 137 -54.38 -3.87 12.55
CA SER A 137 -53.42 -4.87 12.06
C SER A 137 -52.09 -4.26 11.60
N VAL A 138 -51.00 -5.02 11.74
CA VAL A 138 -49.68 -4.73 11.17
C VAL A 138 -49.37 -5.71 10.06
N ASN A 139 -48.93 -5.23 8.89
CA ASN A 139 -48.67 -6.08 7.70
C ASN A 139 -47.17 -6.25 7.39
N SER A 140 -46.30 -5.66 8.19
CA SER A 140 -44.85 -5.72 8.03
C SER A 140 -44.18 -5.32 9.33
N MET A 141 -43.19 -6.10 9.77
CA MET A 141 -42.40 -5.82 10.97
C MET A 141 -40.92 -5.76 10.59
N VAL A 142 -40.22 -4.73 11.07
CA VAL A 142 -38.76 -4.60 10.98
C VAL A 142 -38.19 -4.78 12.37
N PHE A 143 -37.23 -5.68 12.52
CA PHE A 143 -36.55 -5.95 13.78
C PHE A 143 -35.13 -5.38 13.70
N THR A 144 -34.75 -4.52 14.65
CA THR A 144 -33.38 -4.03 14.80
C THR A 144 -32.69 -4.78 15.93
N PHE A 145 -31.46 -5.23 15.69
CA PHE A 145 -30.67 -6.07 16.58
C PHE A 145 -29.47 -5.31 17.13
N TYR A 146 -29.26 -5.43 18.44
CA TYR A 146 -28.12 -4.90 19.17
C TYR A 146 -27.48 -6.01 20.01
N VAL A 147 -26.16 -5.94 20.16
CA VAL A 147 -25.40 -6.76 21.12
C VAL A 147 -24.54 -5.82 21.96
N ASP A 148 -24.67 -5.90 23.29
CA ASP A 148 -24.03 -4.99 24.26
C ASP A 148 -24.23 -3.51 23.87
N ASP A 149 -25.48 -3.17 23.52
CA ASP A 149 -25.91 -1.85 23.02
C ASP A 149 -25.28 -1.38 21.70
N VAL A 150 -24.51 -2.25 21.02
CA VAL A 150 -23.95 -1.97 19.69
C VAL A 150 -24.89 -2.50 18.61
N TYR A 151 -25.30 -1.62 17.70
CA TYR A 151 -26.10 -1.97 16.52
C TYR A 151 -25.41 -3.03 15.67
N GLN A 152 -26.15 -4.08 15.31
CA GLN A 152 -25.67 -5.15 14.42
C GLN A 152 -26.30 -5.06 13.04
N THR A 153 -27.64 -5.08 12.98
CA THR A 153 -28.40 -5.07 11.71
C THR A 153 -29.89 -4.79 11.94
N SER A 154 -30.64 -4.53 10.87
CA SER A 154 -32.10 -4.49 10.84
C SER A 154 -32.63 -5.42 9.76
N MET A 155 -33.65 -6.22 10.08
CA MET A 155 -34.21 -7.22 9.18
C MET A 155 -35.73 -7.13 9.13
N LYS A 156 -36.28 -7.15 7.91
CA LYS A 156 -37.71 -7.21 7.67
C LYS A 156 -38.18 -8.66 7.77
N ALA A 157 -39.17 -8.93 8.61
CA ALA A 157 -39.85 -10.21 8.64
C ALA A 157 -41.12 -10.17 7.79
N SER A 158 -41.40 -11.26 7.07
CA SER A 158 -42.68 -11.48 6.41
C SER A 158 -43.73 -11.92 7.42
N GLY A 159 -44.94 -11.37 7.34
CA GLY A 159 -46.07 -11.75 8.19
C GLY A 159 -46.96 -10.56 8.54
N SER A 160 -48.16 -10.86 9.03
CA SER A 160 -49.09 -9.87 9.58
C SER A 160 -49.55 -10.29 10.97
N LEU A 161 -49.78 -9.33 11.85
CA LEU A 161 -50.39 -9.53 13.15
C LEU A 161 -51.67 -8.70 13.26
N ASN A 162 -52.81 -9.37 13.33
CA ASN A 162 -54.08 -8.72 13.63
C ASN A 162 -54.15 -8.32 15.12
N PRO A 163 -55.10 -7.45 15.50
CA PRO A 163 -55.38 -7.13 16.90
C PRO A 163 -55.56 -8.38 17.76
N GLY A 164 -54.81 -8.47 18.85
CA GLY A 164 -54.84 -9.60 19.79
C GLY A 164 -54.14 -10.86 19.30
N GLU A 165 -53.48 -10.85 18.13
CA GLU A 165 -52.65 -11.96 17.67
C GLU A 165 -51.22 -11.85 18.20
N GLN A 166 -50.55 -13.00 18.26
CA GLN A 166 -49.13 -13.07 18.53
C GLN A 166 -48.42 -14.05 17.61
N ALA A 167 -47.12 -13.86 17.50
CA ALA A 167 -46.23 -14.74 16.80
C ALA A 167 -44.92 -14.92 17.55
N THR A 168 -44.20 -15.99 17.21
CA THR A 168 -42.84 -16.21 17.66
C THR A 168 -41.88 -15.65 16.61
N ALA A 169 -41.17 -14.58 16.96
CA ALA A 169 -40.03 -14.10 16.19
C ALA A 169 -38.80 -14.95 16.55
N SER A 170 -38.25 -15.67 15.59
CA SER A 170 -37.03 -16.47 15.75
C SER A 170 -35.95 -16.01 14.79
N PHE A 171 -34.69 -16.13 15.23
CA PHE A 171 -33.52 -15.73 14.46
C PHE A 171 -32.32 -16.57 14.88
N TYR A 172 -31.30 -16.63 14.02
CA TYR A 172 -30.03 -17.26 14.33
C TYR A 172 -28.95 -16.21 14.52
N MET A 173 -28.08 -16.44 15.50
CA MET A 173 -26.90 -15.61 15.72
C MET A 173 -25.68 -16.48 15.95
N ASP A 174 -24.60 -16.20 15.23
CA ASP A 174 -23.27 -16.72 15.50
C ASP A 174 -22.43 -15.68 16.25
N SER A 175 -21.38 -16.14 16.94
CA SER A 175 -20.44 -15.25 17.64
C SER A 175 -19.00 -15.61 17.30
N LYS A 176 -18.21 -14.57 17.08
CA LYS A 176 -16.75 -14.60 16.91
C LYS A 176 -16.01 -14.14 18.17
N VAL A 177 -16.73 -13.96 19.27
CA VAL A 177 -16.19 -13.63 20.59
C VAL A 177 -16.89 -14.45 21.68
N GLY A 178 -16.12 -14.81 22.71
CA GLY A 178 -16.63 -15.52 23.86
C GLY A 178 -17.10 -14.58 24.96
N GLY A 179 -17.86 -15.10 25.93
CA GLY A 179 -18.27 -14.34 27.11
C GLY A 179 -19.77 -14.12 27.25
N SER A 180 -20.14 -13.27 28.20
CA SER A 180 -21.52 -12.88 28.45
C SER A 180 -21.87 -11.65 27.62
N HIS A 181 -22.99 -11.73 26.90
CA HIS A 181 -23.45 -10.67 26.01
C HIS A 181 -24.96 -10.44 26.17
N THR A 182 -25.36 -9.18 26.14
CA THR A 182 -26.77 -8.78 26.13
C THR A 182 -27.24 -8.58 24.71
N ILE A 183 -28.22 -9.37 24.29
CA ILE A 183 -28.93 -9.18 23.02
C ILE A 183 -30.15 -8.32 23.29
N LYS A 184 -30.32 -7.27 22.48
CA LYS A 184 -31.51 -6.42 22.45
C LYS A 184 -32.10 -6.41 21.05
N VAL A 185 -33.40 -6.65 20.94
CA VAL A 185 -34.16 -6.62 19.70
C VAL A 185 -35.31 -5.63 19.85
N VAL A 186 -35.42 -4.69 18.92
CA VAL A 186 -36.47 -3.68 18.90
C VAL A 186 -37.30 -3.87 17.64
N VAL A 187 -38.60 -4.14 17.77
CA VAL A 187 -39.52 -4.15 16.63
C VAL A 187 -39.95 -2.72 16.28
N ASN A 188 -40.03 -2.40 15.00
CA ASN A 188 -40.47 -1.11 14.47
C ASN A 188 -39.70 0.11 15.05
N GLU A 189 -38.40 -0.03 15.28
CA GLU A 189 -37.56 1.08 15.77
C GLU A 189 -37.51 2.27 14.81
N SER A 190 -37.62 2.01 13.50
CA SER A 190 -37.72 3.06 12.46
C SER A 190 -39.00 3.87 12.54
N ARG A 191 -40.02 3.37 13.27
CA ARG A 191 -41.36 3.97 13.40
C ARG A 191 -42.10 4.12 12.07
N ASP A 192 -41.82 3.24 11.12
CA ASP A 192 -42.53 3.19 9.83
C ASP A 192 -44.00 2.78 10.00
N VAL A 193 -44.28 1.96 11.02
CA VAL A 193 -45.64 1.69 11.50
C VAL A 193 -45.96 2.67 12.62
N LYS A 194 -47.10 3.34 12.53
CA LYS A 194 -47.57 4.24 13.59
C LYS A 194 -48.25 3.42 14.68
N GLU A 195 -47.75 3.50 15.91
CA GLU A 195 -48.23 2.70 17.04
C GLU A 195 -48.84 3.56 18.16
N SER A 196 -49.64 2.94 19.04
CA SER A 196 -50.12 3.60 20.26
C SER A 196 -49.06 3.71 21.35
N ASP A 197 -48.15 2.74 21.42
CA ASP A 197 -47.01 2.71 22.34
C ASP A 197 -45.77 2.20 21.57
N TYR A 198 -44.61 2.80 21.84
CA TYR A 198 -43.32 2.39 21.27
C TYR A 198 -42.36 1.87 22.35
N ASP A 199 -42.69 2.04 23.63
CA ASP A 199 -41.78 1.75 24.75
C ASP A 199 -41.78 0.24 25.10
N ASN A 200 -42.77 -0.50 24.64
CA ASN A 200 -42.96 -1.94 24.83
C ASN A 200 -42.45 -2.81 23.65
N ASN A 201 -41.84 -2.18 22.63
CA ASN A 201 -41.32 -2.83 21.43
C ASN A 201 -39.99 -3.60 21.62
N THR A 202 -39.47 -3.69 22.84
CA THR A 202 -38.10 -4.17 23.08
C THR A 202 -38.08 -5.52 23.78
N GLY A 203 -37.42 -6.50 23.16
CA GLY A 203 -36.99 -7.75 23.80
C GLY A 203 -35.52 -7.71 24.19
N VAL A 204 -35.19 -8.16 25.40
CA VAL A 204 -33.80 -8.24 25.89
C VAL A 204 -33.54 -9.63 26.47
N GLY A 205 -32.31 -10.14 26.32
CA GLY A 205 -31.81 -11.34 26.99
C GLY A 205 -30.30 -11.29 27.14
N THR A 206 -29.76 -11.93 28.19
CA THR A 206 -28.31 -12.07 28.39
C THR A 206 -27.92 -13.54 28.24
N PHE A 207 -26.90 -13.79 27.44
CA PHE A 207 -26.48 -15.13 27.06
C PHE A 207 -24.97 -15.28 27.12
N GLN A 208 -24.51 -16.50 27.41
CA GLN A 208 -23.11 -16.84 27.59
C GLN A 208 -22.61 -17.72 26.45
N TRP A 209 -21.52 -17.31 25.79
CA TRP A 209 -20.67 -18.12 24.93
C TRP A 209 -19.44 -18.62 25.69
N LYS A 210 -18.84 -19.70 25.21
CA LYS A 210 -17.60 -20.24 25.79
C LYS A 210 -16.48 -19.20 25.76
N ALA A 211 -15.53 -19.33 26.68
CA ALA A 211 -14.37 -18.46 26.68
C ALA A 211 -13.44 -18.83 25.51
N CYS A 212 -12.92 -17.83 24.81
CA CYS A 212 -12.13 -18.06 23.60
C CYS A 212 -10.99 -17.05 23.44
N ILE A 213 -10.04 -17.39 22.57
CA ILE A 213 -9.07 -16.46 21.99
C ILE A 213 -9.68 -15.96 20.67
N ALA A 214 -9.71 -14.63 20.47
CA ALA A 214 -10.18 -14.02 19.22
C ALA A 214 -9.19 -12.95 18.80
N LEU A 215 -8.17 -13.37 18.06
CA LEU A 215 -7.14 -12.48 17.53
C LEU A 215 -7.67 -11.70 16.34
N LYS A 216 -7.05 -10.56 16.05
CA LYS A 216 -7.36 -9.76 14.87
C LYS A 216 -6.18 -8.90 14.45
N ALA A 217 -5.95 -8.82 13.15
CA ALA A 217 -5.13 -7.77 12.54
C ALA A 217 -6.02 -6.53 12.32
N ASP A 218 -5.98 -5.57 13.24
CA ASP A 218 -6.92 -4.44 13.25
C ASP A 218 -6.61 -3.43 12.14
N SER A 219 -5.35 -3.00 12.02
CA SER A 219 -4.96 -2.04 10.99
C SER A 219 -3.48 -2.10 10.66
N VAL A 220 -3.13 -1.71 9.43
CA VAL A 220 -1.80 -1.27 9.03
C VAL A 220 -1.98 -0.04 8.16
N SER A 221 -1.28 1.04 8.49
CA SER A 221 -1.44 2.33 7.85
C SER A 221 -0.13 3.08 7.79
N ALA A 222 0.17 3.61 6.61
CA ALA A 222 1.29 4.50 6.41
C ALA A 222 0.97 5.95 6.79
N GLY A 223 -0.32 6.35 6.79
CA GLY A 223 -0.70 7.76 6.91
C GLY A 223 -0.41 8.62 5.66
N PHE A 224 0.12 8.01 4.59
CA PHE A 224 0.37 8.62 3.28
C PHE A 224 0.11 7.59 2.17
N SER A 225 -0.22 8.06 0.96
CA SER A 225 -0.36 7.21 -0.22
C SER A 225 0.83 7.32 -1.18
N VAL A 226 1.55 8.45 -1.14
CA VAL A 226 2.69 8.75 -2.01
C VAL A 226 3.76 9.46 -1.17
N THR A 227 5.03 9.13 -1.41
CA THR A 227 6.18 9.78 -0.76
C THR A 227 7.39 9.80 -1.69
N PRO A 228 8.29 10.79 -1.62
CA PRO A 228 9.64 10.66 -2.17
C PRO A 228 10.42 9.52 -1.50
N THR A 229 11.44 9.02 -2.20
CA THR A 229 12.52 8.19 -1.64
C THR A 229 13.48 9.05 -0.81
N MET A 230 14.32 8.42 0.01
CA MET A 230 15.31 9.06 0.89
C MET A 230 14.71 10.00 1.95
N GLU A 231 13.43 9.77 2.29
CA GLU A 231 12.77 10.44 3.41
C GLU A 231 12.31 9.42 4.44
N ASP A 232 12.63 9.68 5.70
CA ASP A 232 12.08 8.95 6.84
C ASP A 232 10.55 9.09 6.90
N LYS A 233 9.88 7.94 7.05
CA LYS A 233 8.43 7.81 7.21
C LYS A 233 8.10 6.85 8.34
N THR A 234 6.85 6.89 8.81
CA THR A 234 6.39 6.00 9.87
C THR A 234 5.17 5.19 9.41
N ILE A 235 5.24 3.88 9.57
CA ILE A 235 4.11 2.96 9.42
C ILE A 235 3.56 2.63 10.81
N THR A 236 2.26 2.75 10.99
CA THR A 236 1.55 2.35 12.21
C THR A 236 0.76 1.08 11.95
N PHE A 237 0.75 0.16 12.90
CA PHE A 237 -0.04 -1.06 12.82
C PHE A 237 -0.66 -1.41 14.16
N GLU A 238 -1.81 -2.08 14.13
CA GLU A 238 -2.57 -2.46 15.31
C GLU A 238 -3.08 -3.89 15.21
N PHE A 239 -3.04 -4.59 16.33
CA PHE A 239 -3.57 -5.94 16.47
C PHE A 239 -4.10 -6.15 17.88
N SER A 240 -5.06 -7.06 18.03
CA SER A 240 -5.73 -7.26 19.30
C SER A 240 -6.03 -8.73 19.59
N ASN A 241 -6.26 -8.99 20.87
CA ASN A 241 -7.03 -10.12 21.33
C ASN A 241 -8.37 -9.59 21.87
N ARG A 242 -9.45 -9.82 21.12
CA ARG A 242 -10.83 -9.46 21.47
C ARG A 242 -11.53 -10.56 22.26
N GLY A 243 -10.88 -11.70 22.43
CA GLY A 243 -11.39 -12.84 23.19
C GLY A 243 -11.41 -12.58 24.69
N THR A 244 -11.89 -13.60 25.41
CA THR A 244 -11.98 -13.61 26.87
C THR A 244 -10.88 -14.41 27.54
N LEU A 245 -10.09 -15.16 26.76
CA LEU A 245 -8.87 -15.83 27.21
C LEU A 245 -7.64 -15.07 26.73
N ASP A 246 -6.59 -15.08 27.55
CA ASP A 246 -5.28 -14.58 27.15
C ASP A 246 -4.68 -15.46 26.04
N ALA A 247 -3.88 -14.84 25.18
CA ALA A 247 -3.17 -15.53 24.12
C ALA A 247 -1.66 -15.46 24.36
N GLU A 248 -1.02 -16.63 24.50
CA GLU A 248 0.42 -16.75 24.71
C GLU A 248 1.14 -17.02 23.38
N ASN A 249 2.39 -16.53 23.28
CA ASN A 249 3.30 -16.81 22.17
C ASN A 249 2.75 -16.50 20.76
N VAL A 250 1.83 -15.55 20.64
CA VAL A 250 1.17 -15.17 19.38
C VAL A 250 2.19 -14.60 18.39
N PRO A 251 2.53 -15.27 17.28
CA PRO A 251 3.43 -14.70 16.29
C PRO A 251 2.73 -13.56 15.54
N VAL A 252 3.39 -12.42 15.43
CA VAL A 252 2.93 -11.26 14.67
C VAL A 252 4.00 -10.88 13.66
N GLU A 253 3.60 -10.80 12.40
CA GLU A 253 4.47 -10.51 11.26
C GLU A 253 4.04 -9.22 10.55
N LEU A 254 5.02 -8.42 10.15
CA LEU A 254 4.83 -7.32 9.22
C LEU A 254 5.68 -7.58 7.98
N ASP A 255 5.00 -7.80 6.86
CA ASP A 255 5.63 -8.04 5.57
C ASP A 255 5.63 -6.78 4.71
N VAL A 256 6.63 -6.64 3.85
CA VAL A 256 6.62 -5.71 2.72
C VAL A 256 6.84 -6.49 1.43
N ASN A 257 5.92 -6.30 0.47
CA ASN A 257 5.93 -6.99 -0.82
C ASN A 257 6.05 -8.53 -0.67
N GLY A 258 5.46 -9.09 0.39
CA GLY A 258 5.49 -10.51 0.70
C GLY A 258 6.75 -11.02 1.41
N THR A 259 7.71 -10.14 1.71
CA THR A 259 8.91 -10.46 2.52
C THR A 259 8.70 -10.00 3.96
N THR A 260 8.88 -10.89 4.92
CA THR A 260 8.75 -10.57 6.35
C THR A 260 9.86 -9.65 6.82
N LEU A 261 9.51 -8.44 7.23
CA LEU A 261 10.46 -7.45 7.77
C LEU A 261 10.64 -7.63 9.27
N TYR A 262 9.53 -7.92 9.93
CA TYR A 262 9.46 -8.00 11.38
C TYR A 262 8.62 -9.21 11.74
N SER A 263 9.12 -10.02 12.67
CA SER A 263 8.38 -11.13 13.26
C SER A 263 8.71 -11.22 14.74
N ARG A 264 7.69 -11.26 15.58
CA ARG A 264 7.86 -11.43 17.03
C ARG A 264 6.65 -12.11 17.64
N SER A 265 6.90 -12.96 18.65
CA SER A 265 5.83 -13.52 19.47
C SER A 265 5.47 -12.61 20.64
N PHE A 266 4.17 -12.47 20.90
CA PHE A 266 3.62 -11.66 21.96
C PHE A 266 2.75 -12.47 22.91
N TYR A 267 2.78 -12.10 24.19
CA TYR A 267 1.66 -12.34 25.09
C TYR A 267 0.64 -11.21 24.91
N ILE A 268 -0.62 -11.57 24.67
CA ILE A 268 -1.71 -10.63 24.43
C ILE A 268 -2.86 -10.99 25.37
N GLU A 269 -2.97 -10.21 26.45
CA GLU A 269 -4.09 -10.29 27.40
C GLU A 269 -5.44 -10.23 26.68
N ALA A 270 -6.44 -10.92 27.23
CA ALA A 270 -7.82 -10.79 26.82
C ALA A 270 -8.23 -9.30 26.76
N LYS A 271 -9.00 -8.94 25.74
CA LYS A 271 -9.53 -7.57 25.54
C LYS A 271 -8.44 -6.49 25.51
N THR A 272 -7.32 -6.76 24.84
CA THR A 272 -6.20 -5.82 24.71
C THR A 272 -5.87 -5.54 23.25
N LEU A 273 -5.59 -4.28 22.95
CA LEU A 273 -5.09 -3.80 21.66
C LEU A 273 -3.63 -3.36 21.82
N LYS A 274 -2.79 -3.81 20.91
CA LYS A 274 -1.39 -3.41 20.78
C LYS A 274 -1.22 -2.56 19.53
N ARG A 275 -0.44 -1.49 19.66
CA ARG A 275 -0.08 -0.58 18.58
C ARG A 275 1.42 -0.59 18.38
N GLY A 276 1.86 -0.84 17.15
CA GLY A 276 3.25 -0.73 16.74
C GLY A 276 3.50 0.47 15.83
N ARG A 277 4.71 1.03 15.90
CA ARG A 277 5.21 2.05 14.98
C ARG A 277 6.57 1.65 14.44
N LEU A 278 6.73 1.73 13.13
CA LEU A 278 7.92 1.37 12.37
C LEU A 278 8.42 2.58 11.59
N SER A 279 9.68 2.98 11.78
CA SER A 279 10.32 3.96 10.89
C SER A 279 10.83 3.24 9.63
N ILE A 280 10.60 3.84 8.46
CA ILE A 280 11.04 3.34 7.17
C ILE A 280 11.58 4.46 6.29
N GLU A 281 12.69 4.21 5.60
CA GLU A 281 13.20 5.04 4.50
C GLU A 281 13.21 4.20 3.22
N PHE A 282 12.57 4.69 2.15
CA PHE A 282 12.59 4.02 0.84
C PHE A 282 13.80 4.47 0.04
N HIS A 283 14.63 3.54 -0.41
CA HIS A 283 15.76 3.84 -1.28
C HIS A 283 15.39 3.71 -2.76
N LYS A 284 14.35 2.94 -3.08
CA LYS A 284 13.94 2.72 -4.48
C LYS A 284 12.51 3.17 -4.75
N ALA A 285 12.28 3.79 -5.89
CA ALA A 285 10.92 4.14 -6.32
C ALA A 285 10.13 2.86 -6.66
N GLY A 286 8.85 2.84 -6.31
CA GLY A 286 8.00 1.70 -6.56
C GLY A 286 6.79 1.63 -5.64
N ARG A 287 5.94 0.63 -5.89
CA ARG A 287 4.80 0.33 -5.03
C ARG A 287 5.22 -0.64 -3.93
N TYR A 288 5.00 -0.26 -2.69
CA TYR A 288 5.27 -1.07 -1.52
C TYR A 288 3.95 -1.45 -0.85
N THR A 289 3.75 -2.74 -0.60
CA THR A 289 2.55 -3.26 0.09
C THR A 289 2.94 -3.84 1.43
N PHE A 290 2.48 -3.20 2.50
CA PHE A 290 2.64 -3.66 3.87
C PHE A 290 1.50 -4.61 4.21
N THR A 291 1.82 -5.77 4.78
CA THR A 291 0.84 -6.74 5.25
C THR A 291 1.12 -7.09 6.69
N LEU A 292 0.18 -6.77 7.58
CA LEU A 292 0.20 -7.23 8.97
C LEU A 292 -0.46 -8.61 9.02
N LYS A 293 0.17 -9.56 9.70
CA LYS A 293 -0.39 -10.88 10.00
C LYS A 293 -0.31 -11.18 11.48
N VAL A 294 -1.35 -11.79 12.01
CA VAL A 294 -1.45 -12.21 13.42
C VAL A 294 -1.71 -13.70 13.44
N ASP A 295 -0.92 -14.45 14.21
CA ASP A 295 -0.91 -15.92 14.23
C ASP A 295 -0.87 -16.60 12.84
N PRO A 296 0.04 -16.18 11.92
CA PRO A 296 0.09 -16.77 10.58
C PRO A 296 0.40 -18.28 10.57
N ASP A 297 1.14 -18.75 11.59
CA ASP A 297 1.46 -20.16 11.80
C ASP A 297 0.32 -20.99 12.40
N LYS A 298 -0.78 -20.34 12.80
CA LYS A 298 -1.94 -20.98 13.45
C LYS A 298 -1.55 -21.73 14.74
N LYS A 299 -0.64 -21.16 15.53
CA LYS A 299 -0.17 -21.74 16.80
C LYS A 299 -1.19 -21.60 17.92
N THR A 300 -2.12 -20.66 17.78
CA THR A 300 -3.16 -20.42 18.80
C THR A 300 -4.49 -21.05 18.38
N ASN A 301 -5.35 -21.25 19.38
CA ASN A 301 -6.76 -21.62 19.17
C ASN A 301 -7.61 -20.38 18.87
N ASP A 302 -7.12 -19.51 17.99
CA ASP A 302 -7.87 -18.36 17.51
C ASP A 302 -9.18 -18.79 16.83
N LEU A 303 -10.26 -18.11 17.20
CA LEU A 303 -11.61 -18.43 16.78
C LEU A 303 -11.89 -18.02 15.32
N ASP A 304 -11.40 -16.86 14.87
CA ASP A 304 -11.65 -16.35 13.52
C ASP A 304 -10.37 -15.97 12.78
N ARG A 305 -9.75 -16.96 12.15
CA ARG A 305 -8.51 -16.78 11.39
C ARG A 305 -8.69 -15.95 10.11
N SER A 306 -9.92 -15.66 9.68
CA SER A 306 -10.15 -14.90 8.45
C SER A 306 -9.80 -13.41 8.59
N ASN A 307 -9.72 -12.90 9.81
CA ASN A 307 -9.45 -11.50 10.13
C ASN A 307 -8.00 -11.24 10.62
N ASN A 308 -7.15 -12.26 10.53
CA ASN A 308 -5.76 -12.24 11.00
C ASN A 308 -4.78 -11.62 10.01
N SER A 309 -5.27 -10.95 8.98
CA SER A 309 -4.44 -10.29 8.00
C SER A 309 -5.09 -9.00 7.50
N THR A 310 -4.30 -7.94 7.38
CA THR A 310 -4.71 -6.67 6.78
C THR A 310 -3.52 -6.04 6.06
N LYS A 311 -3.77 -5.16 5.09
CA LYS A 311 -2.74 -4.57 4.24
C LYS A 311 -2.99 -3.12 3.86
N CYS A 312 -1.92 -2.39 3.59
CA CYS A 312 -1.94 -1.08 2.94
C CYS A 312 -0.85 -1.00 1.88
N SER A 313 -0.99 -0.07 0.93
CA SER A 313 0.01 0.16 -0.11
C SER A 313 0.38 1.64 -0.18
N VAL A 314 1.64 1.90 -0.50
CA VAL A 314 2.19 3.24 -0.75
C VAL A 314 3.02 3.24 -2.02
N ASP A 315 3.05 4.37 -2.72
CA ASP A 315 3.91 4.57 -3.88
C ASP A 315 5.09 5.48 -3.49
N ALA A 316 6.31 4.94 -3.48
CA ALA A 316 7.52 5.73 -3.35
C ALA A 316 7.93 6.28 -4.73
N LEU A 317 8.19 7.58 -4.81
CA LEU A 317 8.64 8.27 -6.02
C LEU A 317 10.16 8.48 -5.97
N TYR A 318 10.75 8.69 -7.14
CA TYR A 318 12.15 9.09 -7.23
C TYR A 318 12.40 10.38 -6.45
N ASP A 319 13.57 10.46 -5.83
CA ASP A 319 14.19 11.71 -5.40
C ASP A 319 14.36 12.62 -6.63
N VAL A 320 14.09 13.92 -6.45
CA VAL A 320 14.31 14.91 -7.50
C VAL A 320 15.72 15.44 -7.35
N GLU A 321 16.57 15.11 -8.31
CA GLU A 321 18.00 15.37 -8.23
C GLU A 321 18.39 16.27 -9.40
N THR A 322 18.33 17.57 -9.15
CA THR A 322 18.52 18.63 -10.14
C THR A 322 19.40 19.73 -9.57
N PHE A 323 20.25 20.30 -10.41
CA PHE A 323 20.94 21.55 -10.12
C PHE A 323 19.93 22.68 -9.87
N ALA A 324 20.36 23.74 -9.16
CA ALA A 324 19.48 24.86 -8.83
C ALA A 324 19.01 25.63 -10.08
N GLY A 325 19.86 25.71 -11.09
CA GLY A 325 19.61 26.44 -12.34
C GLY A 325 19.03 25.56 -13.44
N LYS A 326 18.51 26.21 -14.50
CA LYS A 326 17.99 25.53 -15.70
C LYS A 326 17.92 26.45 -16.91
N TRP A 327 17.70 25.90 -18.09
CA TRP A 327 17.41 26.69 -19.28
C TRP A 327 16.03 27.35 -19.18
N LYS A 328 15.91 28.60 -19.66
CA LYS A 328 14.60 29.25 -19.79
C LYS A 328 13.79 28.66 -20.96
N ASN A 329 14.48 28.38 -22.08
CA ASN A 329 13.91 27.81 -23.30
C ASN A 329 14.77 26.60 -23.73
N PRO A 330 14.53 25.40 -23.18
CA PRO A 330 15.34 24.20 -23.44
C PRO A 330 14.89 23.41 -24.67
N ASP A 331 13.89 23.88 -25.41
CA ASP A 331 13.38 23.19 -26.59
C ASP A 331 14.22 23.54 -27.82
N GLY A 332 14.75 22.51 -28.49
CA GLY A 332 15.52 22.65 -29.71
C GLY A 332 16.91 23.24 -29.50
N LEU A 333 17.61 22.91 -28.40
CA LEU A 333 18.98 23.39 -28.18
C LEU A 333 19.93 22.82 -29.23
N ASP A 334 20.46 23.67 -30.09
CA ASP A 334 21.45 23.29 -31.09
C ASP A 334 22.82 23.02 -30.45
N VAL A 335 23.58 22.11 -31.07
CA VAL A 335 24.85 21.59 -30.56
C VAL A 335 25.94 21.73 -31.61
N GLN A 336 27.05 22.35 -31.23
CA GLN A 336 28.28 22.40 -32.01
C GLN A 336 29.28 21.35 -31.50
N ILE A 337 29.72 20.45 -32.37
CA ILE A 337 30.89 19.60 -32.13
C ILE A 337 32.10 20.29 -32.76
N CYS A 338 33.02 20.78 -31.92
CA CYS A 338 34.28 21.37 -32.36
C CYS A 338 35.21 20.30 -32.93
N SER A 339 36.18 20.67 -33.77
CA SER A 339 37.06 19.71 -34.44
C SER A 339 37.88 18.84 -33.47
N SER A 340 38.28 19.38 -32.32
CA SER A 340 38.93 18.64 -31.23
C SER A 340 37.99 17.62 -30.58
N GLY A 341 36.75 17.99 -30.28
CA GLY A 341 35.75 17.06 -29.76
C GLY A 341 35.43 15.95 -30.77
N ALA A 342 35.30 16.30 -32.05
CA ALA A 342 35.08 15.34 -33.11
C ALA A 342 36.22 14.33 -33.24
N LYS A 343 37.47 14.80 -33.11
CA LYS A 343 38.65 13.92 -33.11
C LYS A 343 38.62 12.93 -31.96
N GLU A 344 38.33 13.38 -30.73
CA GLU A 344 38.23 12.46 -29.59
C GLU A 344 37.05 11.50 -29.71
N ILE A 345 35.95 11.89 -30.33
CA ILE A 345 34.82 10.97 -30.61
C ILE A 345 35.20 9.93 -31.68
N GLN A 346 36.03 10.29 -32.66
CA GLN A 346 36.47 9.40 -33.75
C GLN A 346 37.78 8.69 -33.42
N ASN A 347 37.91 8.15 -32.20
CA ASN A 347 39.05 7.35 -31.80
C ASN A 347 38.88 5.87 -32.20
N ASP A 348 39.97 5.10 -32.13
CA ASP A 348 40.00 3.69 -32.54
C ASP A 348 39.04 2.78 -31.72
N ASN A 349 38.68 3.18 -30.49
CA ASN A 349 37.78 2.44 -29.61
C ASN A 349 36.29 2.82 -29.77
N ALA A 350 35.99 3.90 -30.49
CA ALA A 350 34.63 4.44 -30.64
C ALA A 350 33.73 3.62 -31.58
N GLY A 351 34.34 2.73 -32.36
CA GLY A 351 33.67 1.93 -33.38
C GLY A 351 33.23 2.73 -34.61
N ASP A 352 32.68 2.03 -35.60
CA ASP A 352 32.23 2.65 -36.84
C ASP A 352 31.10 3.67 -36.59
N ASN A 353 31.07 4.75 -37.38
CA ASN A 353 30.04 5.79 -37.33
C ASN A 353 29.91 6.52 -35.97
N ALA A 354 30.98 6.62 -35.19
CA ALA A 354 30.97 7.24 -33.85
C ALA A 354 30.25 8.59 -33.76
N LEU A 355 30.46 9.52 -34.71
CA LEU A 355 29.78 10.83 -34.72
C LEU A 355 28.25 10.73 -34.88
N LEU A 356 27.78 9.74 -35.66
CA LEU A 356 26.35 9.47 -35.80
C LEU A 356 25.77 8.88 -34.51
N HIS A 357 26.50 7.96 -33.87
CA HIS A 357 26.10 7.39 -32.59
C HIS A 357 26.05 8.46 -31.49
N VAL A 358 27.02 9.38 -31.44
CA VAL A 358 27.01 10.53 -30.53
C VAL A 358 25.81 11.44 -30.79
N THR A 359 25.52 11.76 -32.05
CA THR A 359 24.34 12.54 -32.41
C THR A 359 23.05 11.87 -31.93
N THR A 360 22.97 10.54 -32.07
CA THR A 360 21.85 9.73 -31.57
C THR A 360 21.79 9.74 -30.05
N ALA A 361 22.93 9.61 -29.37
CA ALA A 361 23.07 9.59 -27.92
C ALA A 361 22.62 10.90 -27.27
N ILE A 362 22.94 12.05 -27.88
CA ILE A 362 22.43 13.37 -27.49
C ILE A 362 20.91 13.42 -27.62
N LYS A 363 20.40 13.00 -28.79
CA LYS A 363 18.96 13.04 -29.09
C LYS A 363 18.11 12.02 -28.33
N LYS A 364 18.72 11.08 -27.58
CA LYS A 364 17.98 10.17 -26.69
C LYS A 364 17.13 10.92 -25.66
N TRP A 365 17.53 12.11 -25.25
CA TRP A 365 16.76 12.92 -24.30
C TRP A 365 15.46 13.49 -24.88
N ASN A 366 15.30 13.51 -26.20
CA ASN A 366 14.13 14.07 -26.85
C ASN A 366 12.89 13.18 -26.65
N GLY A 367 11.71 13.81 -26.52
CA GLY A 367 10.43 13.09 -26.43
C GLY A 367 10.04 12.61 -25.03
N HIS A 368 10.91 12.77 -24.03
CA HIS A 368 10.58 12.50 -22.61
C HIS A 368 9.78 13.62 -21.95
N VAL A 369 10.00 14.88 -22.38
CA VAL A 369 9.26 16.09 -22.01
C VAL A 369 9.13 16.96 -23.26
N SER A 370 7.95 17.52 -23.54
CA SER A 370 7.72 18.35 -24.74
C SER A 370 8.40 19.71 -24.72
N ARG A 371 8.95 20.12 -23.58
CA ARG A 371 9.53 21.45 -23.33
C ARG A 371 11.06 21.45 -23.27
N ALA A 372 11.68 20.29 -23.46
CA ALA A 372 13.14 20.14 -23.43
C ALA A 372 13.56 19.16 -24.53
N SER A 373 14.44 19.62 -25.43
CA SER A 373 14.92 18.81 -26.53
C SER A 373 16.22 19.38 -27.12
N TYR A 374 17.00 18.53 -27.78
CA TYR A 374 18.15 18.92 -28.58
C TYR A 374 17.78 18.98 -30.05
N GLY A 375 18.20 20.07 -30.70
CA GLY A 375 17.89 20.39 -32.10
C GLY A 375 18.92 19.83 -33.09
N ASN A 376 19.52 20.74 -33.85
CA ASN A 376 20.57 20.41 -34.81
C ASN A 376 21.88 20.07 -34.09
N VAL A 377 22.59 19.05 -34.58
CA VAL A 377 23.92 18.67 -34.10
C VAL A 377 24.86 18.79 -35.29
N GLN A 378 25.78 19.74 -35.22
CA GLN A 378 26.69 20.03 -36.33
C GLN A 378 28.15 19.87 -35.95
N VAL A 379 28.92 19.22 -36.83
CA VAL A 379 30.37 19.06 -36.68
C VAL A 379 31.05 20.16 -37.46
N THR A 380 32.03 20.81 -36.82
CA THR A 380 32.78 21.92 -37.41
C THR A 380 34.26 21.57 -37.57
N ASN A 381 34.90 22.15 -38.59
CA ASN A 381 36.32 21.93 -38.87
C ASN A 381 37.25 22.85 -38.06
N THR A 382 36.73 23.50 -37.01
CA THR A 382 37.45 24.46 -36.18
C THR A 382 37.25 24.14 -34.70
N ASN A 383 38.22 24.58 -33.88
CA ASN A 383 38.12 24.58 -32.43
C ASN A 383 37.48 25.85 -31.86
N LYS A 384 37.08 26.79 -32.72
CA LYS A 384 36.39 28.00 -32.31
C LYS A 384 34.95 27.66 -31.93
N ILE A 385 34.61 27.90 -30.67
CA ILE A 385 33.24 27.86 -30.17
C ILE A 385 32.47 29.05 -30.75
N ASP A 386 31.29 28.77 -31.29
CA ASP A 386 30.30 29.77 -31.68
C ASP A 386 29.31 29.96 -30.52
N ASN A 387 29.42 31.09 -29.81
CA ASN A 387 28.61 31.39 -28.63
C ASN A 387 27.14 31.67 -28.97
N GLU A 388 26.76 31.72 -30.25
CA GLU A 388 25.35 31.79 -30.68
C GLU A 388 24.69 30.40 -30.72
N ILE A 389 25.47 29.32 -30.70
CA ILE A 389 24.96 27.94 -30.59
C ILE A 389 24.92 27.57 -29.12
N PRO A 390 23.78 27.20 -28.51
CA PRO A 390 23.66 27.08 -27.06
C PRO A 390 24.60 26.06 -26.38
N VAL A 391 25.01 25.01 -27.08
CA VAL A 391 25.82 23.93 -26.52
C VAL A 391 27.01 23.63 -27.42
N ALA A 392 28.20 23.47 -26.83
CA ALA A 392 29.40 23.04 -27.53
C ALA A 392 29.99 21.76 -26.92
N ILE A 393 30.57 20.90 -27.76
CA ILE A 393 31.46 19.80 -27.35
C ILE A 393 32.89 20.15 -27.80
N GLN A 394 33.83 20.09 -26.87
CA GLN A 394 35.26 20.31 -27.12
C GLN A 394 36.10 19.25 -26.39
N ALA A 395 37.33 19.02 -26.80
CA ALA A 395 38.26 18.20 -26.05
C ALA A 395 39.26 19.05 -25.27
N THR A 396 39.64 18.62 -24.07
CA THR A 396 40.71 19.23 -23.28
C THR A 396 41.40 18.18 -22.43
N ALA A 397 42.67 18.41 -22.10
CA ALA A 397 43.37 17.61 -21.09
C ALA A 397 43.10 18.24 -19.72
N PHE A 398 42.62 17.45 -18.77
CA PHE A 398 42.46 17.92 -17.40
C PHE A 398 42.66 16.79 -16.41
N ASN A 399 43.37 17.12 -15.33
CA ASN A 399 43.58 16.24 -14.19
C ASN A 399 42.78 16.81 -13.02
N TYR A 400 41.58 16.27 -12.80
CA TYR A 400 40.71 16.73 -11.73
C TYR A 400 41.11 16.04 -10.41
N LYS A 401 41.55 16.84 -9.44
CA LYS A 401 41.92 16.39 -8.08
C LYS A 401 42.89 15.18 -8.03
N GLY A 402 43.75 15.01 -9.05
CA GLY A 402 44.70 13.90 -9.09
C GLY A 402 44.11 12.57 -9.59
N SER A 403 42.88 12.54 -10.12
CA SER A 403 42.29 11.37 -10.77
C SER A 403 42.28 11.57 -12.29
N SER A 404 42.94 10.64 -13.00
CA SER A 404 42.88 10.53 -14.47
C SER A 404 41.56 9.90 -14.96
N GLU A 405 40.60 9.62 -14.07
CA GLU A 405 39.42 8.81 -14.38
C GLU A 405 38.19 9.64 -14.81
N VAL A 406 38.27 10.97 -14.78
CA VAL A 406 37.16 11.83 -15.24
C VAL A 406 37.14 11.82 -16.77
N LEU A 407 36.12 11.19 -17.34
CA LEU A 407 35.98 11.03 -18.79
C LEU A 407 35.51 12.30 -19.50
N ALA A 408 34.63 13.07 -18.84
CA ALA A 408 34.10 14.31 -19.36
C ALA A 408 33.66 15.26 -18.24
N GLN A 409 33.44 16.52 -18.58
CA GLN A 409 32.91 17.53 -17.68
C GLN A 409 31.99 18.50 -18.43
N THR A 410 30.80 18.73 -17.89
CA THR A 410 29.92 19.81 -18.32
C THR A 410 30.19 21.10 -17.53
N GLN A 411 30.36 22.20 -18.25
CA GLN A 411 30.41 23.56 -17.71
C GLN A 411 29.19 24.34 -18.17
N LEU A 412 28.54 25.00 -17.21
CA LEU A 412 27.32 25.79 -17.44
C LEU A 412 27.63 27.28 -17.31
N TYR A 413 26.99 28.09 -18.14
CA TYR A 413 27.20 29.52 -18.22
C TYR A 413 25.87 30.27 -18.18
N LYS A 414 25.88 31.43 -17.51
CA LYS A 414 24.80 32.41 -17.49
C LYS A 414 25.23 33.70 -18.18
N LYS A 415 24.28 34.56 -18.52
CA LYS A 415 24.59 35.93 -18.95
C LYS A 415 24.62 36.87 -17.74
N ASP A 416 25.66 37.68 -17.63
CA ASP A 416 25.70 38.77 -16.66
C ASP A 416 24.81 39.95 -17.08
N SER A 417 24.76 40.99 -16.25
CA SER A 417 23.97 42.20 -16.53
C SER A 417 24.35 42.93 -17.84
N SER A 418 25.55 42.69 -18.36
CA SER A 418 26.03 43.24 -19.64
C SER A 418 25.80 42.30 -20.83
N GLY A 419 25.17 41.14 -20.60
CA GLY A 419 24.90 40.11 -21.60
C GLY A 419 26.08 39.18 -21.88
N ARG A 420 27.18 39.26 -21.12
CA ARG A 420 28.38 38.43 -21.31
C ARG A 420 28.23 37.10 -20.61
N LEU A 421 28.71 36.04 -21.26
CA LEU A 421 28.74 34.70 -20.67
C LEU A 421 29.69 34.66 -19.47
N THR A 422 29.19 34.16 -18.35
CA THR A 422 29.91 33.98 -17.10
C THR A 422 29.72 32.54 -16.63
N PHE A 423 30.83 31.87 -16.30
CA PHE A 423 30.83 30.50 -15.79
C PHE A 423 30.11 30.40 -14.45
N ILE A 424 29.32 29.33 -14.28
CA ILE A 424 28.65 28.97 -13.03
C ILE A 424 29.57 27.99 -12.29
N ASN A 425 30.19 28.47 -11.22
CA ASN A 425 31.17 27.72 -10.44
C ASN A 425 30.54 26.76 -9.41
N ASP A 426 29.30 27.02 -8.98
CA ASP A 426 28.54 26.19 -8.05
C ASP A 426 27.12 25.97 -8.57
N VAL A 427 26.95 24.92 -9.37
CA VAL A 427 25.68 24.58 -10.02
C VAL A 427 24.62 24.09 -9.03
N GLU A 428 25.03 23.64 -7.84
CA GLU A 428 24.13 23.12 -6.81
C GLU A 428 23.32 24.25 -6.16
N THR A 429 23.88 25.46 -6.08
CA THR A 429 23.22 26.60 -5.41
C THR A 429 22.83 27.73 -6.36
N ASP A 430 23.44 27.82 -7.54
CA ASP A 430 23.16 28.88 -8.50
C ASP A 430 21.88 28.62 -9.31
N SER A 431 20.80 29.34 -8.98
CA SER A 431 19.49 29.23 -9.63
C SER A 431 19.34 30.05 -10.92
N SER A 432 20.44 30.54 -11.50
CA SER A 432 20.40 31.36 -12.71
C SER A 432 19.86 30.58 -13.91
N SER A 433 19.31 31.32 -14.89
CA SER A 433 18.98 30.74 -16.18
C SER A 433 20.24 30.45 -16.98
N TYR A 434 20.39 29.20 -17.41
CA TYR A 434 21.47 28.81 -18.31
C TYR A 434 21.29 29.49 -19.66
N ALA A 435 22.41 29.91 -20.23
CA ALA A 435 22.48 30.60 -21.52
C ALA A 435 23.44 29.92 -22.49
N PHE A 436 24.40 29.14 -21.97
CA PHE A 436 25.38 28.42 -22.77
C PHE A 436 25.96 27.25 -21.97
N ALA A 437 26.38 26.18 -22.64
CA ALA A 437 27.03 25.03 -22.01
C ALA A 437 28.21 24.49 -22.85
N ILE A 438 29.24 24.00 -22.18
CA ILE A 438 30.34 23.28 -22.84
C ILE A 438 30.49 21.90 -22.21
N VAL A 439 30.49 20.87 -23.03
CA VAL A 439 30.90 19.51 -22.64
C VAL A 439 32.34 19.30 -23.07
N PHE A 440 33.24 19.16 -22.10
CA PHE A 440 34.64 18.86 -22.32
C PHE A 440 34.88 17.35 -22.26
N LEU A 441 35.42 16.78 -23.33
CA LEU A 441 35.91 15.39 -23.35
C LEU A 441 37.37 15.36 -22.90
N ASN A 442 37.70 14.47 -21.96
CA ASN A 442 39.06 14.35 -21.46
C ASN A 442 39.92 13.57 -22.45
N THR A 443 40.92 14.23 -23.04
CA THR A 443 41.82 13.60 -24.03
C THR A 443 42.67 12.47 -23.45
N GLU A 444 42.81 12.40 -22.11
CA GLU A 444 43.64 11.39 -21.45
C GLU A 444 42.90 10.08 -21.13
N SER A 445 41.56 10.12 -21.03
CA SER A 445 40.76 8.99 -20.53
C SER A 445 39.51 8.68 -21.32
N PHE A 446 38.89 9.65 -22.01
CA PHE A 446 37.69 9.37 -22.80
C PHE A 446 37.94 8.35 -23.91
N ASN A 447 39.07 8.49 -24.60
CA ASN A 447 39.43 7.64 -25.74
C ASN A 447 39.90 6.23 -25.31
N THR A 448 40.17 5.99 -24.03
CA THR A 448 40.55 4.66 -23.52
C THR A 448 39.33 3.77 -23.26
N GLU A 449 38.15 4.38 -23.14
CA GLU A 449 36.90 3.66 -22.92
C GLU A 449 36.41 2.98 -24.20
N ASP A 450 35.62 1.92 -24.05
CA ASP A 450 34.94 1.32 -25.19
C ASP A 450 33.80 2.21 -25.73
N SER A 451 33.35 1.91 -26.96
CA SER A 451 32.27 2.67 -27.59
C SER A 451 31.00 2.83 -26.74
N LYS A 452 30.67 1.87 -25.88
CA LYS A 452 29.45 1.87 -25.07
C LYS A 452 29.59 2.84 -23.90
N ASP A 453 30.73 2.85 -23.23
CA ASP A 453 31.02 3.78 -22.13
C ASP A 453 31.27 5.20 -22.63
N GLN A 454 31.87 5.37 -23.82
CA GLN A 454 31.96 6.67 -24.49
C GLN A 454 30.57 7.26 -24.77
N LEU A 455 29.65 6.46 -25.34
CA LEU A 455 28.29 6.92 -25.63
C LEU A 455 27.47 7.20 -24.37
N ARG A 456 27.63 6.39 -23.33
CA ARG A 456 27.01 6.65 -22.02
C ARG A 456 27.48 7.99 -21.46
N THR A 457 28.77 8.24 -21.46
CA THR A 457 29.38 9.48 -20.95
C THR A 457 28.78 10.69 -21.65
N ILE A 458 28.71 10.66 -22.98
CA ILE A 458 28.05 11.73 -23.74
C ILE A 458 26.58 11.90 -23.33
N THR A 459 25.79 10.82 -23.26
CA THR A 459 24.39 10.96 -22.83
C THR A 459 24.28 11.51 -21.40
N HIS A 460 25.15 11.12 -20.48
CA HIS A 460 25.21 11.60 -19.10
C HIS A 460 25.50 13.10 -19.03
N GLU A 461 26.55 13.58 -19.71
CA GLU A 461 26.89 15.00 -19.76
C GLU A 461 25.75 15.85 -20.33
N PHE A 462 25.02 15.33 -21.32
CA PHE A 462 23.85 16.01 -21.87
C PHE A 462 22.63 16.01 -20.92
N GLY A 463 22.62 15.21 -19.87
CA GLY A 463 21.69 15.41 -18.75
C GLY A 463 22.11 16.57 -17.85
N HIS A 464 23.40 16.73 -17.58
CA HIS A 464 23.93 17.90 -16.87
C HIS A 464 23.70 19.20 -17.62
N VAL A 465 23.81 19.20 -18.95
CA VAL A 465 23.45 20.36 -19.79
C VAL A 465 22.02 20.81 -19.50
N PHE A 466 21.07 19.88 -19.31
CA PHE A 466 19.71 20.22 -18.92
C PHE A 466 19.57 20.66 -17.47
N GLY A 467 20.54 20.45 -16.60
CA GLY A 467 20.48 20.77 -15.18
C GLY A 467 20.13 19.58 -14.27
N LEU A 468 20.27 18.34 -14.75
CA LEU A 468 20.12 17.16 -13.91
C LEU A 468 21.37 16.96 -13.04
N ALA A 469 21.18 16.50 -11.80
CA ALA A 469 22.25 16.16 -10.87
C ALA A 469 22.42 14.65 -10.74
N HIS A 470 23.39 14.22 -9.93
CA HIS A 470 23.63 12.80 -9.65
C HIS A 470 22.66 12.30 -8.57
N PRO A 471 21.89 11.22 -8.81
CA PRO A 471 20.93 10.77 -7.82
C PRO A 471 21.57 10.12 -6.60
N THR A 472 20.89 10.26 -5.46
CA THR A 472 21.37 9.77 -4.17
C THR A 472 20.63 8.53 -3.68
N CYS A 473 19.46 8.23 -4.26
CA CYS A 473 18.67 7.03 -3.93
C CYS A 473 19.38 5.70 -4.26
N GLY A 474 18.67 4.57 -4.22
CA GLY A 474 19.17 3.23 -4.53
C GLY A 474 18.87 2.73 -5.95
N ASP A 475 18.38 3.58 -6.86
CA ASP A 475 17.95 3.16 -8.20
C ASP A 475 18.96 3.44 -9.32
N THR A 476 18.80 2.72 -10.43
CA THR A 476 19.65 2.88 -11.61
C THR A 476 19.26 4.12 -12.43
N ALA A 477 20.26 4.85 -12.91
CA ALA A 477 20.07 6.06 -13.69
C ALA A 477 21.24 6.27 -14.67
N ILE A 478 21.00 6.94 -15.81
CA ILE A 478 22.11 7.38 -16.65
C ILE A 478 22.87 8.51 -15.98
N MET A 479 22.20 9.32 -15.15
CA MET A 479 22.78 10.38 -14.34
C MET A 479 23.60 9.90 -13.13
N ARG A 480 23.76 8.59 -12.91
CA ARG A 480 24.72 8.07 -11.91
C ARG A 480 26.15 8.35 -12.30
N GLN A 481 27.05 8.41 -11.31
CA GLN A 481 28.48 8.53 -11.56
C GLN A 481 29.02 7.33 -12.34
N THR A 482 30.07 7.52 -13.14
CA THR A 482 30.59 6.49 -14.06
C THR A 482 31.15 5.25 -13.39
N TRP A 483 31.64 5.38 -12.15
CA TRP A 483 32.16 4.24 -11.37
C TRP A 483 31.10 3.59 -10.47
N ASP A 484 29.87 4.14 -10.45
CA ASP A 484 28.78 3.67 -9.62
C ASP A 484 28.22 2.31 -10.14
N PRO A 485 27.92 1.33 -9.27
CA PRO A 485 27.28 0.07 -9.66
C PRO A 485 25.85 0.21 -10.17
N LEU A 486 25.16 1.31 -9.83
CA LEU A 486 23.80 1.64 -10.26
C LEU A 486 23.78 2.39 -11.60
N ARG A 487 24.93 2.58 -12.26
CA ARG A 487 24.98 3.26 -13.54
C ARG A 487 24.20 2.52 -14.63
N ALA A 488 23.45 3.28 -15.43
CA ALA A 488 22.78 2.78 -16.62
C ALA A 488 23.44 3.27 -17.91
N TYR A 489 23.17 2.56 -19.01
CA TYR A 489 23.65 2.87 -20.37
C TYR A 489 22.58 3.54 -21.25
N THR A 490 21.36 3.64 -20.72
CA THR A 490 20.22 4.30 -21.35
C THR A 490 19.51 5.16 -20.31
N ILE A 491 18.78 6.17 -20.76
CA ILE A 491 17.91 6.98 -19.91
C ILE A 491 16.91 6.06 -19.19
N GLN A 492 16.87 6.15 -17.87
CA GLN A 492 16.01 5.39 -16.97
C GLN A 492 14.82 6.22 -16.50
N PRO A 493 13.81 5.58 -15.86
CA PRO A 493 12.66 6.33 -15.36
C PRO A 493 13.01 7.37 -14.29
N HIS A 494 14.08 7.18 -13.50
CA HIS A 494 14.62 8.22 -12.59
C HIS A 494 14.98 9.49 -13.36
N ASP A 495 15.84 9.36 -14.38
CA ASP A 495 16.32 10.47 -15.19
C ASP A 495 15.15 11.25 -15.82
N VAL A 496 14.16 10.52 -16.33
CA VAL A 496 12.93 11.09 -16.89
C VAL A 496 12.08 11.79 -15.83
N PHE A 497 12.00 11.25 -14.62
CA PHE A 497 11.27 11.86 -13.52
C PHE A 497 11.88 13.21 -13.12
N SER A 498 13.20 13.26 -12.97
CA SER A 498 13.95 14.49 -12.67
C SER A 498 13.84 15.51 -13.80
N LEU A 499 13.96 15.08 -15.07
CA LEU A 499 13.76 15.95 -16.23
C LEU A 499 12.35 16.54 -16.29
N LYS A 500 11.33 15.72 -16.02
CA LYS A 500 9.94 16.17 -15.91
C LYS A 500 9.77 17.16 -14.78
N ALA A 501 10.37 16.91 -13.61
CA ALA A 501 10.32 17.82 -12.47
C ALA A 501 10.90 19.20 -12.82
N LEU A 502 12.03 19.22 -13.55
CA LEU A 502 12.72 20.44 -13.92
C LEU A 502 11.97 21.29 -14.96
N TYR A 503 11.30 20.63 -15.93
CA TYR A 503 10.68 21.27 -17.10
C TYR A 503 9.17 21.05 -17.24
N LYS A 504 8.43 21.01 -16.12
CA LYS A 504 6.96 20.98 -16.10
C LYS A 504 6.31 22.11 -16.90
#